data_AF-A0AAN7EXD8-F1
#
_entry.id   AF-A0AAN7EXD8-F1
#
_cell.length_a   1.000
_cell.length_b   1.000
_cell.length_c   1.000
_cell.angle_alpha   90.00
_cell.angle_beta   90.00
_cell.angle_gamma   90.00
#
_symmetry.space_group_name_H-M   'P 1'
#
loop_
_entity.id
_entity.type
_entity.pdbx_description
1 polymer ?
#
loop_
_entity_poly.entity_id
_entity_poly.type
_entity_poly.pdbx_seq_one_letter_code
_entity_poly.pdbx_strand_id
1 'polypeptide(L)'
;MPHEKVDLEYDYACKKVKEVESSLTKHLKGQQKLLGDASITYVTIGKEAYLLEVPESLRESIPRDYELRSSKKGFFRYWTPSIKKLLGELSQAESEKESKLKSILQRLIGRFCEHHNKWRQLVSATAELDVLISLAIASEYYEGPTRRPIILDSSSLDEVPCYSAKSLGHPVLRSDSLGKGTFVPNEIIIGGSGHANFILLTGPNMGVGGEINSSLPSLLGFDFGPGRSRCPCRQF
;
A
#
# COMPACT_ATOMS: atom_id res chain seq x y z
N MET A 1 -7.08 18.05 -4.58
CA MET A 1 -8.19 19.00 -4.90
C MET A 1 -8.20 19.19 -6.41
N PRO A 2 -9.35 19.13 -7.09
CA PRO A 2 -9.45 19.46 -8.51
C PRO A 2 -8.83 20.83 -8.80
N HIS A 3 -8.13 20.98 -9.92
CA HIS A 3 -7.62 22.28 -10.33
C HIS A 3 -8.80 23.20 -10.69
N GLU A 4 -8.65 24.50 -10.43
CA GLU A 4 -9.68 25.50 -10.74
C GLU A 4 -10.06 25.44 -12.23
N LYS A 5 -11.36 25.53 -12.53
CA LYS A 5 -12.02 25.43 -13.85
C LYS A 5 -12.09 24.03 -14.47
N VAL A 6 -11.68 22.98 -13.77
CA VAL A 6 -11.83 21.60 -14.26
C VAL A 6 -13.26 21.10 -14.12
N ASP A 7 -13.97 21.52 -13.06
CA ASP A 7 -15.37 21.15 -12.83
C ASP A 7 -16.14 22.35 -12.28
N LEU A 8 -16.98 22.94 -13.13
CA LEU A 8 -17.72 24.17 -12.82
C LEU A 8 -18.71 23.99 -11.66
N GLU A 9 -19.25 22.78 -11.47
CA GLU A 9 -20.18 22.50 -10.38
C GLU A 9 -19.45 22.45 -9.03
N TYR A 10 -18.27 21.83 -9.01
CA TYR A 10 -17.42 21.82 -7.81
C TYR A 10 -16.89 23.21 -7.46
N ASP A 11 -16.49 23.99 -8.47
CA ASP A 11 -16.03 25.37 -8.27
C ASP A 11 -17.15 26.26 -7.72
N TYR A 12 -18.39 26.08 -8.20
CA TYR A 12 -19.57 26.75 -7.66
C TYR A 12 -19.82 26.37 -6.19
N ALA A 13 -19.75 25.09 -5.85
CA ALA A 13 -19.91 24.63 -4.46
C ALA A 13 -18.80 25.20 -3.55
N CYS A 14 -17.56 25.26 -4.03
CA CYS A 14 -16.46 25.92 -3.30
C CYS A 14 -16.71 27.42 -3.11
N LYS A 15 -17.25 28.10 -4.12
CA LYS A 15 -17.63 29.51 -4.01
C LYS A 15 -18.73 29.72 -2.98
N LYS A 16 -19.73 28.84 -2.93
CA LYS A 16 -20.81 28.88 -1.93
C LYS A 16 -20.28 28.78 -0.50
N VAL A 17 -19.36 27.87 -0.23
CA VAL A 17 -18.71 27.77 1.09
C VAL A 17 -18.00 29.09 1.45
N LYS A 18 -17.20 29.64 0.53
CA LYS A 18 -16.51 30.93 0.74
C LYS A 18 -17.47 32.10 0.96
N GLU A 19 -18.62 32.12 0.28
CA GLU A 19 -19.67 33.14 0.47
C GLU A 19 -20.25 33.09 1.89
N VAL A 20 -20.48 31.88 2.42
CA VAL A 20 -20.99 31.69 3.79
C VAL A 20 -19.93 32.05 4.83
N GLU A 21 -18.67 31.64 4.64
CA GLU A 21 -17.55 32.02 5.50
C GLU A 21 -17.32 33.54 5.54
N SER A 22 -17.45 34.21 4.38
CA SER A 22 -17.39 35.66 4.30
C SER A 22 -18.54 36.31 5.09
N SER A 23 -19.73 35.73 5.02
CA SER A 23 -20.90 36.19 5.78
C SER A 23 -20.73 35.98 7.29
N LEU A 24 -20.14 34.86 7.73
CA LEU A 24 -19.75 34.62 9.13
C LEU A 24 -18.73 35.67 9.60
N THR A 25 -17.72 35.97 8.79
CA THR A 25 -16.71 36.98 9.11
C THR A 25 -17.32 38.39 9.20
N LYS A 26 -18.25 38.73 8.29
CA LYS A 26 -19.00 40.00 8.36
C LYS A 26 -19.86 40.07 9.61
N HIS A 27 -20.53 38.97 9.97
CA HIS A 27 -21.32 38.88 11.20
C HIS A 27 -20.43 39.08 12.43
N LEU A 28 -19.26 38.46 12.52
CA LEU A 28 -18.30 38.66 13.62
C LEU A 28 -17.93 40.13 13.79
N LYS A 29 -17.59 40.82 12.70
CA LYS A 29 -17.29 42.26 12.72
C LYS A 29 -18.48 43.11 13.18
N GLY A 30 -19.70 42.71 12.82
CA GLY A 30 -20.93 43.33 13.32
C GLY A 30 -21.08 43.15 14.82
N GLN A 31 -20.77 41.96 15.33
CA GLN A 31 -20.83 41.64 16.76
C GLN A 31 -19.80 42.39 17.59
N GLN A 32 -18.56 42.47 17.11
CA GLN A 32 -17.50 43.27 17.73
C GLN A 32 -17.89 44.74 17.86
N LYS A 33 -18.57 45.31 16.85
CA LYS A 33 -19.07 46.69 16.89
C LYS A 33 -20.25 46.86 17.84
N LEU A 34 -21.19 45.90 17.85
CA LEU A 34 -22.38 45.93 18.70
C LEU A 34 -22.01 45.89 20.19
N LEU A 35 -21.06 45.02 20.55
CA LEU A 35 -20.62 44.80 21.92
C LEU A 35 -19.46 45.73 22.34
N GLY A 36 -18.92 46.51 21.40
CA GLY A 36 -17.87 47.49 21.64
C GLY A 36 -16.49 46.90 21.94
N ASP A 37 -16.25 45.62 21.60
CA ASP A 37 -15.02 44.91 21.92
C ASP A 37 -14.51 44.11 20.71
N ALA A 38 -13.28 44.40 20.30
CA ALA A 38 -12.61 43.76 19.18
C ALA A 38 -11.99 42.40 19.54
N SER A 39 -11.86 42.05 20.83
CA SER A 39 -11.32 40.79 21.31
C SER A 39 -12.27 39.59 21.10
N ILE A 40 -13.53 39.86 20.76
CA ILE A 40 -14.54 38.84 20.48
C ILE A 40 -14.17 38.07 19.23
N THR A 41 -14.08 36.75 19.34
CA THR A 41 -13.68 35.85 18.25
C THR A 41 -14.56 34.62 18.18
N TYR A 42 -14.47 33.89 17.07
CA TYR A 42 -15.07 32.57 16.96
C TYR A 42 -14.13 31.49 17.47
N VAL A 43 -14.66 30.60 18.30
CA VAL A 43 -13.94 29.42 18.79
C VAL A 43 -14.72 28.15 18.51
N THR A 44 -14.01 27.03 18.42
CA THR A 44 -14.58 25.70 18.19
C THR A 44 -14.25 24.81 19.38
N ILE A 45 -15.27 24.14 19.93
CA ILE A 45 -15.13 23.29 21.11
C ILE A 45 -15.85 21.98 20.89
N GLY A 46 -15.08 20.89 20.83
CA GLY A 46 -15.61 19.57 20.53
C GLY A 46 -16.36 19.58 19.20
N LYS A 47 -17.68 19.38 19.25
CA LYS A 47 -18.57 19.36 18.08
C LYS A 47 -19.22 20.72 17.79
N GLU A 48 -19.10 21.70 18.68
CA GLU A 48 -19.72 23.02 18.51
C GLU A 48 -18.71 24.00 17.90
N ALA A 49 -18.93 24.36 16.63
CA ALA A 49 -18.11 25.31 15.90
C ALA A 49 -18.73 26.73 15.90
N TYR A 50 -17.90 27.73 15.61
CA TYR A 50 -18.31 29.14 15.49
C TYR A 50 -19.04 29.67 16.74
N LEU A 51 -18.58 29.27 17.92
CA LEU A 51 -19.04 29.84 19.19
C LEU A 51 -18.50 31.26 19.34
N LEU A 52 -19.38 32.22 19.62
CA LEU A 52 -18.99 33.61 19.86
C LEU A 52 -18.42 33.71 21.28
N GLU A 53 -17.10 33.86 21.42
CA GLU A 53 -16.43 33.99 22.71
C GLU A 53 -16.43 35.46 23.15
N VAL A 54 -17.11 35.74 24.27
CA VAL A 54 -17.29 37.10 24.80
C VAL A 54 -16.72 37.16 26.23
N PRO A 55 -15.93 38.20 26.57
CA PRO A 55 -15.44 38.41 27.93
C PRO A 55 -16.56 38.51 28.97
N GLU A 56 -16.30 38.00 30.18
CA GLU A 56 -17.25 38.07 31.30
C GLU A 56 -17.68 39.50 31.66
N SER A 57 -16.81 40.50 31.42
CA SER A 57 -17.09 41.92 31.64
C SER A 57 -18.27 42.45 30.82
N LEU A 58 -18.57 41.85 29.66
CA LEU A 58 -19.62 42.32 28.75
C LEU A 58 -20.94 41.55 28.91
N ARG A 59 -21.04 40.68 29.91
CA ARG A 59 -22.21 39.81 30.12
C ARG A 59 -23.53 40.58 30.21
N GLU A 60 -23.54 41.77 30.81
CA GLU A 60 -24.75 42.58 30.96
C GLU A 60 -25.19 43.26 29.65
N SER A 61 -24.27 43.41 28.69
CA SER A 61 -24.53 44.00 27.37
C SER A 61 -24.98 42.97 26.32
N ILE A 62 -25.13 41.70 26.72
CA ILE A 62 -25.55 40.60 25.84
C ILE A 62 -27.06 40.68 25.61
N PRO A 63 -27.53 40.86 24.35
CA PRO A 63 -28.95 40.82 24.04
C PRO A 63 -29.59 39.44 24.30
N ARG A 64 -30.90 39.45 24.55
CA ARG A 64 -31.66 38.28 25.06
C ARG A 64 -31.79 37.12 24.06
N ASP A 65 -31.50 37.37 22.79
CA ASP A 65 -31.56 36.39 21.71
C ASP A 65 -30.32 35.50 21.64
N TYR A 66 -29.28 35.77 22.45
CA TYR A 66 -28.10 34.92 22.56
C TYR A 66 -28.34 33.70 23.45
N GLU A 67 -28.03 32.54 22.89
CA GLU A 67 -28.10 31.27 23.59
C GLU A 67 -26.72 30.91 24.12
N LEU A 68 -26.59 30.78 25.44
CA LEU A 68 -25.35 30.33 26.08
C LEU A 68 -25.10 28.85 25.78
N ARG A 69 -23.90 28.55 25.29
CA ARG A 69 -23.48 27.19 24.90
C ARG A 69 -22.46 26.59 25.85
N SER A 70 -21.42 27.35 26.17
CA SER A 70 -20.43 26.94 27.16
C SER A 70 -19.81 28.15 27.83
N SER A 71 -19.08 27.91 28.92
CA SER A 71 -18.34 28.93 29.64
C SER A 71 -16.93 28.44 29.95
N LYS A 72 -16.02 29.41 30.11
CA LYS A 72 -14.66 29.24 30.59
C LYS A 72 -14.41 30.36 31.60
N LYS A 73 -13.49 30.18 32.55
CA LYS A 73 -13.10 31.25 33.47
C LYS A 73 -12.72 32.51 32.66
N GLY A 74 -13.47 33.60 32.85
CA GLY A 74 -13.29 34.89 32.16
C GLY A 74 -14.02 35.06 30.82
N PHE A 75 -14.66 34.02 30.26
CA PHE A 75 -15.32 34.07 28.95
C PHE A 75 -16.60 33.24 28.89
N PHE A 76 -17.64 33.79 28.26
CA PHE A 76 -18.89 33.08 27.94
C PHE A 76 -19.00 32.88 26.43
N ARG A 77 -19.60 31.76 26.02
CA ARG A 77 -19.69 31.38 24.61
C ARG A 77 -21.12 31.21 24.17
N TYR A 78 -21.48 31.90 23.10
CA TYR A 78 -22.87 32.00 22.65
C TYR A 78 -23.06 31.60 21.20
N TRP A 79 -24.29 31.18 20.88
CA TRP A 79 -24.81 31.19 19.53
C TRP A 79 -25.89 32.25 19.38
N THR A 80 -25.80 32.98 18.27
CA THR A 80 -26.84 33.90 17.83
C THR A 80 -27.77 33.18 16.84
N PRO A 81 -29.02 33.64 16.65
CA PRO A 81 -29.91 33.09 15.61
C PRO A 81 -29.26 33.15 14.22
N SER A 82 -28.48 34.20 13.95
CA SER A 82 -27.71 34.37 12.71
C SER A 82 -26.60 33.33 12.55
N ILE A 83 -25.86 33.01 13.63
CA ILE A 83 -24.84 31.95 13.62
C ILE A 83 -25.49 30.61 13.30
N LYS A 84 -26.62 30.27 13.96
CA LYS A 84 -27.33 29.00 13.68
C LYS A 84 -27.74 28.87 12.22
N LYS A 85 -28.27 29.95 11.63
CA LYS A 85 -28.66 29.98 10.22
C LYS A 85 -27.44 29.78 9.30
N LEU A 86 -26.38 30.54 9.54
CA LEU A 86 -25.14 30.47 8.75
C LEU A 86 -24.44 29.11 8.89
N LEU A 87 -24.50 28.48 10.07
CA LEU A 87 -23.98 27.12 10.29
C LEU A 87 -24.76 26.08 9.47
N GLY A 88 -26.09 26.21 9.40
CA GLY A 88 -26.92 25.36 8.55
C GLY A 88 -26.59 25.52 7.07
N GLU A 89 -26.45 26.76 6.60
CA GLU A 89 -26.03 27.07 5.23
C GLU A 89 -24.61 26.56 4.93
N LEU A 90 -23.68 26.70 5.89
CA LEU A 90 -22.31 26.22 5.75
C LEU A 90 -22.28 24.70 5.65
N SER A 91 -22.98 24.00 6.55
CA SER A 91 -23.05 22.53 6.55
C SER A 91 -23.65 22.00 5.24
N GLN A 92 -24.70 22.67 4.72
CA GLN A 92 -25.29 22.32 3.44
C GLN A 92 -24.31 22.54 2.28
N ALA A 93 -23.61 23.68 2.25
CA ALA A 93 -22.63 24.00 1.21
C ALA A 93 -21.42 23.06 1.24
N GLU A 94 -20.93 22.70 2.43
CA GLU A 94 -19.86 21.71 2.62
C GLU A 94 -20.29 20.31 2.16
N SER A 95 -21.51 19.90 2.50
CA SER A 95 -22.07 18.61 2.05
C SER A 95 -22.20 18.55 0.53
N GLU A 96 -22.67 19.63 -0.09
CA GLU A 96 -22.76 19.72 -1.55
C GLU A 96 -21.38 19.65 -2.20
N LYS A 97 -20.41 20.41 -1.70
CA LYS A 97 -19.01 20.37 -2.16
C LYS A 97 -18.44 18.96 -2.09
N GLU A 98 -18.64 18.26 -0.98
CA GLU A 98 -18.17 16.88 -0.79
C GLU A 98 -18.85 15.92 -1.77
N SER A 99 -20.15 16.08 -2.00
CA SER A 99 -20.91 15.28 -2.97
C SER A 99 -20.37 15.48 -4.40
N LYS A 100 -20.08 16.72 -4.80
CA LYS A 100 -19.46 17.01 -6.10
C LYS A 100 -18.06 16.41 -6.22
N LEU A 101 -17.26 16.49 -5.16
CA LEU A 101 -15.92 15.88 -5.14
C LEU A 101 -15.98 14.36 -5.30
N LYS A 102 -16.92 13.71 -4.61
CA LYS A 102 -17.15 12.26 -4.72
C LYS A 102 -17.56 11.86 -6.14
N SER A 103 -18.44 12.63 -6.78
CA SER A 103 -18.83 12.42 -8.18
C SER A 103 -17.64 12.51 -9.13
N ILE A 104 -16.79 13.52 -8.97
CA ILE A 104 -15.54 13.68 -9.75
C ILE A 104 -14.63 12.46 -9.57
N LEU A 105 -14.45 12.00 -8.33
CA LEU A 105 -13.63 10.82 -8.04
C LEU A 105 -14.19 9.57 -8.73
N GLN A 106 -15.51 9.35 -8.66
CA GLN A 106 -16.15 8.22 -9.33
C GLN A 106 -15.95 8.25 -10.84
N ARG A 107 -16.07 9.43 -11.47
CA ARG A 107 -15.81 9.61 -12.90
C ARG A 107 -14.34 9.33 -13.26
N LEU A 108 -13.40 9.75 -12.42
CA LEU A 108 -11.97 9.50 -12.61
C LEU A 108 -11.65 8.00 -12.48
N ILE A 109 -12.20 7.32 -11.48
CA ILE A 109 -12.08 5.87 -11.32
C ILE A 109 -12.67 5.17 -12.54
N GLY A 110 -13.85 5.59 -13.01
CA GLY A 110 -14.48 5.06 -14.22
C GLY A 110 -13.54 5.12 -15.43
N ARG A 111 -12.99 6.29 -15.73
CA ARG A 111 -12.01 6.48 -16.81
C ARG A 111 -10.75 5.66 -16.63
N PHE A 112 -10.28 5.48 -15.39
CA PHE A 112 -9.13 4.62 -15.12
C PHE A 112 -9.44 3.15 -15.42
N CYS A 113 -10.62 2.68 -15.00
CA CYS A 113 -11.08 1.31 -15.21
C CYS A 113 -11.38 0.97 -16.68
N GLU A 114 -11.76 1.94 -17.51
CA GLU A 114 -11.92 1.77 -18.96
C GLU A 114 -10.66 1.20 -19.63
N HIS A 115 -9.48 1.47 -19.06
CA HIS A 115 -8.20 1.00 -19.58
C HIS A 115 -7.54 -0.10 -18.73
N HIS A 116 -8.31 -0.79 -17.88
CA HIS A 116 -7.78 -1.83 -16.96
C HIS A 116 -6.95 -2.92 -17.65
N ASN A 117 -7.30 -3.32 -18.88
CA ASN A 117 -6.53 -4.31 -19.63
C ASN A 117 -5.12 -3.81 -19.95
N LYS A 118 -4.96 -2.54 -20.34
CA LYS A 118 -3.65 -1.93 -20.60
C LYS A 118 -2.83 -1.83 -19.31
N TRP A 119 -3.46 -1.45 -18.20
CA TRP A 119 -2.80 -1.42 -16.89
C TRP A 119 -2.32 -2.79 -16.45
N ARG A 120 -3.15 -3.82 -16.63
CA ARG A 120 -2.77 -5.20 -16.31
C ARG A 120 -1.60 -5.68 -17.16
N GLN A 121 -1.62 -5.42 -18.47
CA GLN A 121 -0.52 -5.79 -19.36
C GLN A 121 0.78 -5.09 -18.97
N LEU A 122 0.72 -3.79 -18.66
CA LEU A 122 1.88 -3.03 -18.18
C LEU A 122 2.43 -3.63 -16.89
N VAL A 123 1.58 -3.93 -15.91
CA VAL A 123 2.02 -4.54 -14.64
C VAL A 123 2.63 -5.92 -14.87
N SER A 124 2.04 -6.76 -15.73
CA SER A 124 2.59 -8.07 -16.09
C SER A 124 3.98 -7.95 -16.71
N ALA A 125 4.12 -7.09 -17.72
CA ALA A 125 5.39 -6.88 -18.40
C ALA A 125 6.48 -6.35 -17.46
N THR A 126 6.12 -5.41 -16.57
CA THR A 126 7.06 -4.89 -15.57
C THR A 126 7.45 -5.97 -14.54
N ALA A 127 6.51 -6.82 -14.12
CA ALA A 127 6.79 -7.92 -13.20
C ALA A 127 7.69 -8.99 -13.84
N GLU A 128 7.46 -9.34 -15.10
CA GLU A 128 8.32 -10.25 -15.86
C GLU A 128 9.73 -9.68 -15.98
N LEU A 129 9.85 -8.39 -16.31
CA LEU A 129 11.14 -7.72 -16.39
C LEU A 129 11.88 -7.69 -15.05
N ASP A 130 11.17 -7.41 -13.95
CA ASP A 130 11.73 -7.40 -12.59
C ASP A 130 12.30 -8.77 -12.20
N VAL A 131 11.58 -9.85 -12.50
CA VAL A 131 12.04 -11.23 -12.25
C VAL A 131 13.24 -11.56 -13.13
N LEU A 132 13.23 -11.21 -14.42
CA LEU A 132 14.35 -11.48 -15.32
C LEU A 132 15.63 -10.73 -14.90
N ILE A 133 15.49 -9.46 -14.49
CA ILE A 133 16.60 -8.68 -13.94
C ILE A 133 17.10 -9.31 -12.65
N SER A 134 16.22 -9.72 -11.75
CA SER A 134 16.58 -10.37 -10.49
C SER A 134 17.34 -11.69 -10.72
N LEU A 135 16.92 -12.50 -11.70
CA LEU A 135 17.62 -13.73 -12.08
C LEU A 135 19.00 -13.44 -12.70
N ALA A 136 19.12 -12.39 -13.52
CA ALA A 136 20.39 -11.97 -14.10
C ALA A 136 21.37 -11.53 -13.01
N ILE A 137 20.91 -10.69 -12.07
CA ILE A 137 21.68 -10.25 -10.91
C ILE A 137 22.07 -11.46 -10.05
N ALA A 138 21.14 -12.37 -9.75
CA ALA A 138 21.43 -13.57 -8.97
C ALA A 138 22.51 -14.45 -9.63
N SER A 139 22.51 -14.56 -10.97
CA SER A 139 23.55 -15.26 -11.72
C SER A 139 24.92 -14.57 -11.66
N GLU A 140 24.95 -13.24 -11.53
CA GLU A 140 26.20 -12.47 -11.42
C GLU A 140 26.77 -12.50 -10.00
N TYR A 141 25.90 -12.46 -8.99
CA TYR A 141 26.28 -12.49 -7.58
C TYR A 141 26.63 -13.88 -7.05
N TYR A 142 26.36 -14.94 -7.82
CA TYR A 142 26.70 -16.30 -7.41
C TYR A 142 28.22 -16.51 -7.38
N GLU A 143 28.73 -16.96 -6.24
CA GLU A 143 30.15 -17.22 -6.02
C GLU A 143 30.53 -18.60 -6.55
N GLY A 144 30.77 -18.70 -7.86
CA GLY A 144 31.21 -19.93 -8.51
C GLY A 144 30.96 -19.94 -10.01
N PRO A 145 31.35 -21.02 -10.72
CA PRO A 145 31.07 -21.15 -12.14
C PRO A 145 29.56 -21.29 -12.37
N THR A 146 28.95 -20.32 -13.06
CA THR A 146 27.57 -20.39 -13.53
C THR A 146 27.50 -20.87 -14.98
N ARG A 147 26.45 -21.63 -15.32
CA ARG A 147 26.24 -22.12 -16.68
C ARG A 147 24.75 -22.11 -17.02
N ARG A 148 24.42 -21.69 -18.24
CA ARG A 148 23.06 -21.84 -18.78
C ARG A 148 22.75 -23.33 -18.97
N PRO A 149 21.66 -23.86 -18.39
CA PRO A 149 21.29 -25.26 -18.57
C PRO A 149 20.88 -25.53 -20.01
N ILE A 150 21.18 -26.74 -20.50
CA ILE A 150 20.73 -27.23 -21.80
C ILE A 150 19.55 -28.14 -21.52
N ILE A 151 18.38 -27.77 -22.02
CA ILE A 151 17.15 -28.55 -21.90
C ILE A 151 16.99 -29.32 -23.21
N LEU A 152 16.97 -30.64 -23.13
CA LEU A 152 16.74 -31.53 -24.26
C LEU A 152 15.23 -31.69 -24.48
N ASP A 153 14.79 -31.73 -25.74
CA ASP A 153 13.38 -31.85 -26.11
C ASP A 153 12.98 -33.33 -26.19
N SER A 154 11.86 -33.71 -25.57
CA SER A 154 11.44 -35.11 -25.41
C SER A 154 10.69 -35.65 -26.64
N SER A 155 11.11 -35.27 -27.85
CA SER A 155 10.34 -35.51 -29.08
C SER A 155 10.58 -36.87 -29.72
N SER A 156 11.55 -37.65 -29.26
CA SER A 156 11.87 -38.99 -29.77
C SER A 156 11.44 -40.08 -28.77
N LEU A 157 10.78 -41.13 -29.28
CA LEU A 157 10.28 -42.26 -28.49
C LEU A 157 11.41 -43.10 -27.84
N ASP A 158 12.65 -42.91 -28.31
CA ASP A 158 13.84 -43.66 -27.93
C ASP A 158 14.77 -42.89 -26.96
N GLU A 159 14.44 -41.64 -26.60
CA GLU A 159 15.24 -40.86 -25.64
C GLU A 159 14.85 -41.17 -24.19
N VAL A 160 15.80 -41.77 -23.47
CA VAL A 160 15.65 -42.06 -22.03
C VAL A 160 15.91 -40.78 -21.23
N PRO A 161 15.06 -40.44 -20.23
CA PRO A 161 15.28 -39.29 -19.36
C PRO A 161 16.69 -39.30 -18.76
N CYS A 162 17.39 -38.19 -18.87
CA CYS A 162 18.74 -38.05 -18.32
C CYS A 162 18.93 -36.69 -17.62
N TYR A 163 19.72 -36.70 -16.56
CA TYR A 163 20.20 -35.53 -15.85
C TYR A 163 21.70 -35.66 -15.67
N SER A 164 22.46 -34.69 -16.15
CA SER A 164 23.92 -34.66 -16.01
C SER A 164 24.35 -33.27 -15.60
N ALA A 165 24.97 -33.17 -14.43
CA ALA A 165 25.55 -31.95 -13.92
C ALA A 165 26.95 -32.22 -13.37
N LYS A 166 27.90 -31.37 -13.78
CA LYS A 166 29.30 -31.45 -13.35
C LYS A 166 29.64 -30.23 -12.53
N SER A 167 30.45 -30.40 -11.50
CA SER A 167 30.89 -29.33 -10.60
C SER A 167 29.73 -28.52 -10.00
N LEU A 168 28.67 -29.20 -9.56
CA LEU A 168 27.51 -28.60 -8.90
C LEU A 168 27.93 -27.91 -7.61
N GLY A 169 27.58 -26.62 -7.51
CA GLY A 169 27.62 -25.83 -6.29
C GLY A 169 26.25 -25.76 -5.62
N HIS A 170 26.21 -25.43 -4.33
CA HIS A 170 24.96 -25.25 -3.60
C HIS A 170 24.44 -23.81 -3.79
N PRO A 171 23.17 -23.62 -4.23
CA PRO A 171 22.66 -22.31 -4.69
C PRO A 171 22.64 -21.20 -3.63
N VAL A 172 22.62 -21.55 -2.35
CA VAL A 172 22.53 -20.61 -1.21
C VAL A 172 23.82 -20.55 -0.38
N LEU A 173 24.70 -21.55 -0.46
CA LEU A 173 25.88 -21.58 0.40
C LEU A 173 26.93 -20.65 -0.18
N ARG A 174 27.21 -19.56 0.53
CA ARG A 174 28.25 -18.59 0.20
C ARG A 174 29.56 -18.98 0.88
N SER A 175 30.67 -18.53 0.31
CA SER A 175 32.01 -18.71 0.88
C SER A 175 32.06 -18.19 2.32
N ASP A 176 31.36 -17.08 2.56
CA ASP A 176 31.23 -16.36 3.83
C ASP A 176 30.61 -17.22 4.95
N SER A 177 29.68 -18.12 4.58
CA SER A 177 28.91 -18.97 5.50
C SER A 177 29.62 -20.27 5.89
N LEU A 178 30.65 -20.69 5.15
CA LEU A 178 31.47 -21.88 5.42
C LEU A 178 32.77 -21.58 6.20
N GLY A 179 32.99 -20.32 6.63
CA GLY A 179 34.21 -19.91 7.32
C GLY A 179 35.42 -19.89 6.36
N LYS A 180 36.56 -20.49 6.75
CA LYS A 180 37.75 -20.60 5.88
C LYS A 180 37.65 -21.74 4.84
N GLY A 181 36.55 -22.48 4.81
CA GLY A 181 36.35 -23.62 3.91
C GLY A 181 35.78 -23.21 2.56
N THR A 182 36.28 -23.81 1.48
CA THR A 182 35.68 -23.72 0.14
C THR A 182 34.68 -24.86 -0.05
N PHE A 183 33.53 -24.56 -0.66
CA PHE A 183 32.57 -25.59 -1.04
C PHE A 183 33.19 -26.56 -2.05
N VAL A 184 33.01 -27.87 -1.85
CA VAL A 184 33.54 -28.91 -2.75
C VAL A 184 32.49 -29.25 -3.82
N PRO A 185 32.74 -28.95 -5.11
CA PRO A 185 31.76 -29.21 -6.16
C PRO A 185 31.51 -30.71 -6.37
N ASN A 186 30.24 -31.08 -6.57
CA ASN A 186 29.82 -32.47 -6.78
C ASN A 186 29.46 -32.75 -8.24
N GLU A 187 29.60 -34.00 -8.70
CA GLU A 187 29.13 -34.44 -10.03
C GLU A 187 28.00 -35.43 -9.88
N ILE A 188 26.96 -35.28 -10.70
CA ILE A 188 25.76 -36.12 -10.65
C ILE A 188 25.34 -36.46 -12.07
N ILE A 189 25.19 -37.76 -12.35
CA ILE A 189 24.71 -38.30 -13.62
C ILE A 189 23.64 -39.34 -13.30
N ILE A 190 22.40 -39.12 -13.76
CA ILE A 190 21.25 -39.99 -13.54
C ILE A 190 20.58 -40.24 -14.89
N GLY A 191 20.31 -41.51 -15.22
CA GLY A 191 19.62 -41.91 -16.45
C GLY A 191 20.42 -41.68 -17.73
N GLY A 192 19.80 -41.95 -18.88
CA GLY A 192 20.46 -41.99 -20.19
C GLY A 192 21.09 -43.36 -20.52
N SER A 193 21.52 -43.53 -21.77
CA SER A 193 22.08 -44.79 -22.26
C SER A 193 23.39 -45.13 -21.55
N GLY A 194 23.37 -46.19 -20.74
CA GLY A 194 24.55 -46.69 -20.01
C GLY A 194 24.69 -46.19 -18.57
N HIS A 195 23.69 -45.47 -18.03
CA HIS A 195 23.67 -45.02 -16.64
C HIS A 195 22.42 -45.50 -15.90
N ALA A 196 22.52 -45.65 -14.57
CA ALA A 196 21.40 -46.08 -13.75
C ALA A 196 20.35 -44.97 -13.60
N ASN A 197 19.07 -45.36 -13.58
CA ASN A 197 17.94 -44.43 -13.38
C ASN A 197 17.73 -44.04 -11.91
N PHE A 198 18.48 -44.65 -10.99
CA PHE A 198 18.41 -44.35 -9.56
C PHE A 198 19.82 -44.38 -8.95
N ILE A 199 20.04 -43.54 -7.93
CA ILE A 199 21.30 -43.49 -7.17
C ILE A 199 20.98 -43.80 -5.71
N LEU A 200 21.67 -44.79 -5.14
CA LEU A 200 21.66 -45.04 -3.71
C LEU A 200 22.82 -44.27 -3.06
N LEU A 201 22.51 -43.15 -2.41
CA LEU A 201 23.49 -42.33 -1.70
C LEU A 201 23.71 -42.88 -0.28
N THR A 202 24.93 -43.34 0.00
CA THR A 202 25.36 -43.77 1.34
C THR A 202 26.48 -42.88 1.85
N GLY A 203 26.45 -42.48 3.12
CA GLY A 203 27.52 -41.70 3.73
C GLY A 203 27.51 -41.75 5.27
N PRO A 204 28.66 -41.51 5.93
CA PRO A 204 28.72 -41.41 7.38
C PRO A 204 27.87 -40.22 7.87
N ASN A 205 27.24 -40.39 9.03
CA ASN A 205 26.14 -39.55 9.54
C ASN A 205 26.49 -38.06 9.81
N MET A 206 27.72 -37.63 9.52
CA MET A 206 28.15 -36.23 9.57
C MET A 206 29.04 -35.93 8.36
N GLY A 207 28.60 -35.05 7.46
CA GLY A 207 29.50 -34.37 6.52
C GLY A 207 28.97 -34.12 5.13
N VAL A 208 28.45 -35.14 4.42
CA VAL A 208 28.27 -35.03 2.96
C VAL A 208 26.92 -35.52 2.43
N GLY A 209 26.28 -36.47 3.11
CA GLY A 209 24.98 -37.01 2.67
C GLY A 209 23.83 -36.00 2.79
N GLY A 210 23.86 -35.14 3.82
CA GLY A 210 22.82 -34.13 4.04
C GLY A 210 22.86 -32.98 3.03
N GLU A 211 24.04 -32.52 2.65
CA GLU A 211 24.23 -31.40 1.72
C GLU A 211 23.92 -31.81 0.27
N ILE A 212 24.26 -33.04 -0.14
CA ILE A 212 23.89 -33.56 -1.45
C ILE A 212 22.36 -33.79 -1.52
N ASN A 213 21.75 -34.31 -0.44
CA ASN A 213 20.31 -34.48 -0.34
C ASN A 213 19.52 -33.17 -0.25
N SER A 214 20.12 -32.04 0.16
CA SER A 214 19.47 -30.72 0.17
C SER A 214 19.68 -29.94 -1.14
N SER A 215 20.82 -30.14 -1.82
CA SER A 215 21.16 -29.47 -3.08
C SER A 215 20.35 -30.03 -4.27
N LEU A 216 20.17 -31.35 -4.31
CA LEU A 216 19.45 -32.03 -5.39
C LEU A 216 17.98 -31.58 -5.55
N PRO A 217 17.15 -31.53 -4.48
CA PRO A 217 15.75 -31.15 -4.58
C PRO A 217 15.56 -29.64 -4.83
N SER A 218 16.44 -28.80 -4.29
CA SER A 218 16.40 -27.35 -4.49
C SER A 218 16.86 -26.89 -5.89
N LEU A 219 17.74 -27.66 -6.55
CA LEU A 219 18.12 -27.44 -7.96
C LEU A 219 17.15 -28.08 -8.97
N LEU A 220 16.42 -29.13 -8.57
CA LEU A 220 15.42 -29.83 -9.41
C LEU A 220 13.98 -29.34 -9.20
N GLY A 221 13.73 -28.40 -8.28
CA GLY A 221 12.40 -27.85 -7.99
C GLY A 221 11.45 -28.83 -7.29
N PHE A 222 11.96 -29.90 -6.66
CA PHE A 222 11.15 -30.85 -5.89
C PHE A 222 11.31 -30.59 -4.39
N ASP A 223 10.30 -30.04 -3.75
CA ASP A 223 10.31 -29.81 -2.29
C ASP A 223 9.87 -31.09 -1.56
N PHE A 224 10.82 -31.99 -1.24
CA PHE A 224 10.56 -33.10 -0.32
C PHE A 224 10.90 -32.67 1.10
N GLY A 225 9.98 -31.92 1.72
CA GLY A 225 10.01 -31.63 3.15
C GLY A 225 9.87 -32.92 3.99
N PRO A 226 10.52 -33.00 5.17
CA PRO A 226 10.42 -34.17 6.03
C PRO A 226 9.01 -34.28 6.59
N GLY A 227 8.46 -35.49 6.56
CA GLY A 227 7.09 -35.84 6.91
C GLY A 227 6.46 -34.99 8.02
N ARG A 228 5.53 -34.12 7.60
CA ARG A 228 4.32 -33.84 8.37
C ARG A 228 3.12 -34.15 7.49
N SER A 229 2.43 -35.20 7.89
CA SER A 229 1.09 -35.56 7.46
C SER A 229 0.15 -34.35 7.61
N ARG A 230 -0.11 -33.63 6.51
CA ARG A 230 -1.36 -32.91 6.31
C ARG A 230 -1.74 -32.97 4.83
N CYS A 231 -2.72 -33.83 4.55
CA CYS A 231 -3.66 -33.53 3.48
C CYS A 231 -4.24 -32.13 3.71
N PRO A 232 -4.46 -31.37 2.63
CA PRO A 232 -5.84 -31.11 2.29
C PRO A 232 -6.10 -31.30 0.79
N CYS A 233 -7.16 -32.04 0.51
CA CYS A 233 -7.95 -31.82 -0.70
C CYS A 233 -8.39 -30.36 -0.77
N ARG A 234 -8.25 -29.70 -1.93
CA ARG A 234 -9.37 -29.13 -2.73
C ARG A 234 -8.90 -28.03 -3.71
N GLN A 235 -9.38 -28.19 -4.95
CA GLN A 235 -9.95 -27.18 -5.87
C GLN A 235 -9.02 -26.02 -6.28
N PHE A 236 -8.69 -25.84 -7.56
CA PHE A 236 -9.49 -25.93 -8.78
C PHE A 236 -8.83 -26.78 -9.88
#